data_AF-A0A3D2X395-F1
#
_entry.id   AF-A0A3D2X395-F1
#
_cell.length_a   1.000
_cell.length_b   1.000
_cell.length_c   1.000
_cell.angle_alpha   90.00
_cell.angle_beta   90.00
_cell.angle_gamma   90.00
#
_symmetry.space_group_name_H-M   'P 1'
#
loop_
_entity.id
_entity.type
_entity.pdbx_description
1 polymer ?
#
loop_
_entity_poly.entity_id
_entity_poly.type
_entity_poly.pdbx_seq_one_letter_code
_entity_poly.pdbx_strand_id
1 'polypeptide(L)' 'MIKKIKIIIAVFFLIIFLSLIVLGHNTIGYTGLGQMMIGLIGILILLFIYNKGANSGGN' A
#
# COMPACT_ATOMS: atom_id res chain seq x y z
N MET A 1 -22.34 3.65 -2.27
CA MET A 1 -21.67 2.56 -3.02
C MET A 1 -20.21 2.87 -3.37
N ILE A 2 -19.93 3.98 -4.06
CA ILE A 2 -18.59 4.32 -4.57
C ILE A 2 -17.51 4.45 -3.47
N LYS A 3 -17.83 5.00 -2.29
CA LYS A 3 -16.90 5.08 -1.15
C LYS A 3 -16.47 3.69 -0.62
N LYS A 4 -17.41 2.73 -0.56
CA LYS A 4 -17.13 1.34 -0.13
C LYS A 4 -16.22 0.63 -1.14
N ILE A 5 -16.46 0.85 -2.43
CA ILE A 5 -15.61 0.34 -3.52
C ILE A 5 -14.18 0.88 -3.44
N LYS A 6 -14.00 2.18 -3.17
CA LYS A 6 -12.66 2.77 -2.97
C LYS A 6 -11.91 2.12 -1.81
N ILE A 7 -12.60 1.86 -0.69
CA ILE A 7 -12.02 1.17 0.47
C ILE A 7 -11.61 -0.26 0.13
N ILE A 8 -12.48 -1.01 -0.56
CA ILE A 8 -12.19 -2.38 -0.99
C ILE A 8 -10.95 -2.43 -1.91
N ILE A 9 -10.85 -1.50 -2.85
CA ILE A 9 -9.68 -1.40 -3.75
C ILE A 9 -8.43 -1.05 -2.93
N ALA A 10 -8.51 -0.11 -2.00
CA ALA A 10 -7.37 0.24 -1.14
C ALA A 10 -6.92 -0.96 -0.27
N VAL A 11 -7.84 -1.70 0.34
CA VAL A 11 -7.49 -2.89 1.12
C VAL A 11 -6.85 -3.97 0.24
N PHE A 12 -7.33 -4.16 -0.98
CA PHE A 12 -6.73 -5.10 -1.92
C PHE A 12 -5.27 -4.73 -2.28
N PHE A 13 -5.01 -3.46 -2.62
CA PHE A 13 -3.65 -3.00 -2.91
C PHE A 13 -2.73 -3.07 -1.67
N LEU A 14 -3.27 -2.80 -0.48
CA LEU A 14 -2.53 -2.93 0.77
C LEU A 14 -1.99 -4.37 0.94
N ILE A 15 -2.83 -5.37 0.71
CA ILE A 15 -2.47 -6.79 0.82
C ILE A 15 -1.39 -7.17 -0.19
N ILE A 16 -1.47 -6.67 -1.43
CA ILE A 16 -0.46 -6.90 -2.47
C ILE A 16 0.90 -6.33 -2.05
N PHE A 17 0.93 -5.06 -1.64
CA PHE A 17 2.18 -4.41 -1.24
C PHE A 17 2.77 -5.02 0.03
N LEU A 18 1.93 -5.46 0.96
CA LEU A 18 2.39 -6.18 2.15
C LEU A 18 3.00 -7.54 1.78
N SER A 19 2.38 -8.27 0.85
CA SER A 19 2.92 -9.55 0.34
C SER A 19 4.26 -9.36 -0.36
N LEU A 20 4.44 -8.26 -1.11
CA LEU A 20 5.72 -7.91 -1.73
C LEU A 20 6.84 -7.69 -0.69
N ILE A 21 6.54 -7.05 0.43
CA ILE A 21 7.49 -6.85 1.53
C ILE A 21 7.87 -8.20 2.17
N VAL A 22 6.88 -9.06 2.42
CA VAL A 22 7.10 -10.40 3.00
C VAL A 22 7.90 -11.30 2.06
N LEU A 23 7.62 -11.26 0.76
CA LEU A 23 8.38 -12.02 -0.24
C LEU A 23 9.80 -11.48 -0.41
N GLY A 24 9.97 -10.14 -0.39
CA GLY A 24 11.29 -9.51 -0.41
C GLY A 24 12.16 -9.92 0.79
N HIS A 25 11.55 -10.27 1.92
CA HIS A 25 12.27 -10.76 3.11
C HIS A 25 12.88 -12.15 2.95
N ASN A 26 12.27 -13.01 2.15
CA ASN A 26 12.84 -14.33 1.84
C ASN A 26 13.95 -14.29 0.78
N THR A 27 14.13 -13.16 0.10
CA THR A 27 15.13 -12.99 -0.95
C THR A 27 16.37 -12.29 -0.38
N ILE A 28 17.43 -13.05 -0.07
CA ILE A 28 18.67 -12.49 0.46
C ILE A 28 19.41 -11.71 -0.64
N GLY A 29 19.58 -10.39 -0.43
CA GLY A 29 20.38 -9.51 -1.29
C GLY A 29 19.69 -8.21 -1.70
N TYR A 30 20.36 -7.43 -2.56
CA TYR A 30 19.87 -6.13 -3.06
C TYR A 30 18.51 -6.21 -3.78
N THR A 31 18.19 -7.36 -4.38
CA THR A 31 16.90 -7.59 -5.05
C THR A 31 15.74 -7.66 -4.06
N GLY A 32 15.90 -8.35 -2.93
CA GLY A 32 14.89 -8.41 -1.87
C GLY A 32 14.67 -7.06 -1.19
N LEU A 33 15.76 -6.32 -0.96
CA LEU A 33 15.72 -4.94 -0.46
C LEU A 33 14.96 -4.01 -1.42
N GLY A 34 15.20 -4.13 -2.73
CA GLY A 34 14.47 -3.38 -3.76
C GLY A 34 12.97 -3.69 -3.75
N GLN A 35 12.59 -4.96 -3.63
CA GLN A 35 11.18 -5.36 -3.54
C GLN A 35 10.50 -4.82 -2.27
N MET A 36 11.19 -4.80 -1.12
CA MET A 36 10.66 -4.19 0.10
C MET A 36 10.45 -2.68 -0.07
N MET A 37 11.40 -1.98 -0.68
CA MET A 37 11.29 -0.53 -0.93
C MET A 37 10.09 -0.21 -1.81
N ILE A 38 9.88 -0.99 -2.89
CA ILE A 38 8.73 -0.83 -3.78
C ILE A 38 7.41 -1.08 -3.02
N GLY A 39 7.35 -2.14 -2.20
CA GLY A 39 6.18 -2.41 -1.37
C GLY A 39 5.91 -1.29 -0.36
N LEU A 40 6.94 -0.76 0.30
CA LEU A 40 6.82 0.32 1.28
C LEU A 40 6.32 1.62 0.63
N ILE A 41 6.86 1.99 -0.53
CA ILE A 41 6.43 3.15 -1.30
C ILE A 41 4.95 3.01 -1.71
N GLY A 42 4.55 1.81 -2.16
CA GLY A 42 3.17 1.50 -2.48
C GLY A 42 2.22 1.70 -1.29
N ILE A 43 2.58 1.20 -0.11
CA ILE A 43 1.80 1.40 1.13
C ILE A 43 1.76 2.87 1.52
N LEU A 44 2.89 3.59 1.41
CA LEU A 44 2.97 5.00 1.80
C LEU A 44 2.08 5.89 0.93
N ILE A 45 2.06 5.65 -0.39
CA ILE A 45 1.18 6.34 -1.34
C ILE A 45 -0.29 6.03 -1.02
N LEU A 46 -0.60 4.77 -0.74
CA LEU A 46 -1.96 4.33 -0.42
C LEU A 46 -2.46 4.96 0.88
N LEU A 47 -1.59 5.03 1.90
CA LEU A 47 -1.85 5.70 3.16
C LEU A 47 -2.02 7.21 2.95
N PHE A 48 -1.18 7.84 2.13
CA PHE A 48 -1.30 9.26 1.82
C PHE A 48 -2.62 9.58 1.13
N ILE A 49 -3.03 8.80 0.13
CA ILE A 49 -4.30 8.99 -0.57
C ILE A 49 -5.48 8.76 0.37
N TYR A 50 -5.42 7.73 1.20
CA TYR A 50 -6.44 7.45 2.21
C TYR A 50 -6.55 8.59 3.22
N ASN A 51 -5.42 9.07 3.73
CA ASN A 51 -5.38 10.15 4.74
C ASN A 51 -5.81 11.50 4.15
N LYS A 52 -5.39 11.82 2.92
CA LYS A 52 -5.87 13.01 2.20
C LYS A 52 -7.37 12.94 1.89
N GLY A 53 -7.87 11.77 1.50
CA GLY A 53 -9.31 11.54 1.31
C GLY A 53 -10.11 11.60 2.61
N ALA A 54 -9.52 11.23 3.74
CA ALA A 54 -10.12 11.34 5.07
C ALA A 54 -10.14 12.79 5.58
N ASN A 55 -9.05 13.55 5.39
CA ASN A 55 -8.98 14.97 5.77
C ASN A 55 -9.75 15.89 4.81
N SER A 56 -10.04 15.44 3.58
CA SER A 56 -10.94 16.09 2.64
C SER A 56 -12.40 15.68 2.82
N GLY A 57 -12.73 15.08 3.97
CA GLY A 57 -14.09 14.89 4.49
C GLY A 57 -14.52 15.95 5.51
N GLY A 58 -13.77 17.06 5.63
CA GLY A 58 -14.27 18.30 6.21
C GLY A 58 -15.03 19.10 5.15
N ASN A 59 -16.18 19.64 5.55
CA ASN A 59 -17.09 20.52 4.79
C ASN A 59 -16.46 21.29 3.62
#